data_AF-A0A952KWI8-F1
#
_entry.id   AF-A0A952KWI8-F1
#
_cell.length_a   1.000
_cell.length_b   1.000
_cell.length_c   1.000
_cell.angle_alpha   90.00
_cell.angle_beta   90.00
_cell.angle_gamma   90.00
#
_symmetry.space_group_name_H-M   'P 1'
#
loop_
_entity.id
_entity.type
_entity.pdbx_description
1 polymer ?
#
loop_
_entity_poly.entity_id
_entity_poly.type
_entity_poly.pdbx_seq_one_letter_code
_entity_poly.pdbx_strand_id
1 'polypeptide(L)'
;MPEGHTLLRLARELTQAFGGRPVRVSSPQGRFAADAALVDGALCIGAESAGKHLFVELAGDRFVHVHLGLIGKFDVVVLEPGQPVPVPVGQVRLRMVSTGSTTGGTAYADLRGATQCDLIGGERRAQIVAQLGEDPLRPDA
;
A
#
# COMPACT_ATOMS: atom_id res chain seq x y z
N MET A 1 12.66 -9.81 10.21
CA MET A 1 11.57 -9.83 9.22
C MET A 1 10.35 -9.27 9.92
N PRO A 2 9.58 -8.33 9.34
CA PRO A 2 8.29 -7.97 9.93
C PRO A 2 7.47 -9.25 10.07
N GLU A 3 7.16 -9.62 11.31
CA GLU A 3 6.33 -10.78 11.62
C GLU A 3 4.91 -10.56 11.05
N GLY A 4 4.11 -11.61 10.84
CA GLY A 4 2.79 -11.49 10.18
C GLY A 4 1.87 -10.43 10.81
N HIS A 5 1.97 -10.23 12.14
CA HIS A 5 1.26 -9.17 12.86
C HIS A 5 1.62 -7.75 12.40
N THR A 6 2.86 -7.56 11.91
CA THR A 6 3.36 -6.26 11.47
C THR A 6 2.73 -5.86 10.13
N LEU A 7 2.55 -6.82 9.22
CA LEU A 7 1.87 -6.56 7.95
C LEU A 7 0.37 -6.33 8.12
N LEU A 8 -0.28 -7.08 9.02
CA LEU A 8 -1.68 -6.84 9.34
C LEU A 8 -1.89 -5.44 9.93
N ARG A 9 -1.01 -5.01 10.84
CA ARG A 9 -1.03 -3.64 11.37
C ARG A 9 -0.83 -2.60 10.27
N LEU A 10 0.17 -2.80 9.41
CA LEU A 10 0.44 -1.90 8.29
C LEU A 10 -0.76 -1.81 7.32
N ALA A 11 -1.43 -2.93 7.02
CA ALA A 11 -2.62 -2.95 6.19
C ALA A 11 -3.77 -2.13 6.81
N ARG A 12 -3.95 -2.21 8.12
CA ARG A 12 -4.93 -1.38 8.85
C ARG A 12 -4.56 0.11 8.81
N GLU A 13 -3.28 0.44 9.03
CA GLU A 13 -2.78 1.83 8.96
C GLU A 13 -2.99 2.43 7.56
N LEU A 14 -2.68 1.67 6.51
CA LEU A 14 -2.94 2.06 5.12
C LEU A 14 -4.43 2.24 4.84
N THR A 15 -5.27 1.30 5.30
CA THR A 15 -6.73 1.40 5.13
C THR A 15 -7.28 2.63 5.84
N GLN A 16 -6.83 2.91 7.07
CA GLN A 16 -7.27 4.08 7.82
C GLN A 16 -6.84 5.39 7.15
N ALA A 17 -5.62 5.44 6.61
CA ALA A 17 -5.06 6.65 6.00
C ALA A 17 -5.61 6.93 4.58
N PHE A 18 -5.89 5.88 3.80
CA PHE A 18 -6.18 6.01 2.37
C PHE A 18 -7.52 5.42 1.92
N GLY A 19 -8.12 4.50 2.69
CA GLY A 19 -9.34 3.80 2.30
C GLY A 19 -10.52 4.75 2.06
N GLY A 20 -11.23 4.52 0.95
CA GLY A 20 -12.34 5.35 0.50
C GLY A 20 -11.93 6.71 -0.06
N ARG A 21 -10.63 6.96 -0.32
CA ARG A 21 -10.12 8.26 -0.78
C ARG A 21 -9.35 8.13 -2.10
N PRO A 22 -9.47 9.10 -3.01
CA PRO A 22 -8.52 9.24 -4.11
C PRO A 22 -7.08 9.35 -3.58
N VAL A 23 -6.13 8.79 -4.32
CA VAL A 23 -4.70 8.85 -3.96
C VAL A 23 -3.87 9.31 -5.14
N ARG A 24 -2.88 10.15 -4.89
CA ARG A 24 -1.75 10.34 -5.82
C ARG A 24 -0.74 9.24 -5.59
N VAL A 25 -0.28 8.62 -6.67
CA VAL A 25 0.69 7.53 -6.64
C VAL A 25 1.88 7.91 -7.53
N SER A 26 3.08 7.80 -6.98
CA SER A 26 4.31 8.16 -7.68
C SER A 26 5.44 7.19 -7.33
N SER A 27 6.48 7.16 -8.16
CA SER A 27 7.69 6.37 -7.91
C SER A 27 8.93 7.27 -8.00
N PRO A 28 9.34 7.94 -6.90
CA PRO A 28 10.49 8.85 -6.91
C PRO A 28 11.80 8.20 -7.36
N GLN A 29 12.04 6.94 -7.01
CA GLN A 29 13.20 6.16 -7.48
C GLN A 29 13.02 5.63 -8.92
N GLY A 30 11.82 5.71 -9.49
CA GLY A 30 11.53 5.28 -10.86
C GLY A 30 11.23 3.78 -11.05
N ARG A 31 11.55 2.91 -10.07
CA ARG A 31 11.39 1.45 -10.20
C ARG A 31 9.94 0.97 -10.31
N PHE A 32 8.96 1.83 -10.01
CA PHE A 32 7.53 1.57 -10.09
C PHE A 32 6.82 2.66 -10.93
N ALA A 33 7.55 3.42 -11.76
CA ALA A 33 7.00 4.61 -12.42
C ALA A 33 5.89 4.30 -13.43
N ALA A 34 6.06 3.24 -14.24
CA ALA A 34 5.06 2.83 -15.22
C ALA A 34 3.74 2.43 -14.55
N ASP A 35 3.83 1.56 -13.54
CA ASP A 35 2.68 1.10 -12.77
C ASP A 35 2.02 2.24 -11.97
N ALA A 36 2.82 3.11 -11.35
CA ALA A 36 2.29 4.28 -10.62
C ALA A 36 1.44 5.17 -11.53
N ALA A 37 1.87 5.41 -12.77
CA ALA A 37 1.14 6.24 -13.72
C ALA A 37 -0.24 5.66 -14.08
N LEU A 38 -0.41 4.33 -14.05
CA LEU A 38 -1.68 3.67 -14.34
C LEU A 38 -2.72 3.86 -13.22
N VAL A 39 -2.27 4.15 -12.00
CA VAL A 39 -3.12 4.24 -10.81
C VAL A 39 -3.06 5.59 -10.10
N ASP A 40 -2.31 6.56 -10.62
CA ASP A 40 -2.29 7.92 -10.09
C ASP A 40 -3.69 8.55 -10.20
N GLY A 41 -4.23 9.00 -9.07
CA GLY A 41 -5.60 9.54 -8.96
C GLY A 41 -6.69 8.49 -8.72
N ALA A 42 -6.37 7.19 -8.63
CA ALA A 42 -7.35 6.16 -8.35
C ALA A 42 -7.91 6.25 -6.92
N LEU A 43 -9.14 5.75 -6.73
CA LEU A 43 -9.73 5.53 -5.41
C LEU A 43 -9.02 4.36 -4.73
N CYS A 44 -8.44 4.56 -3.55
CA CYS A 44 -7.96 3.49 -2.70
C CYS A 44 -9.15 2.88 -1.95
N ILE A 45 -9.37 1.57 -2.14
CA ILE A 45 -10.46 0.84 -1.48
C ILE A 45 -10.04 0.49 -0.06
N GLY A 46 -8.82 -0.02 0.10
CA GLY A 46 -8.24 -0.41 1.37
C GLY A 46 -6.94 -1.18 1.18
N ALA A 47 -6.46 -1.79 2.25
CA ALA A 47 -5.31 -2.67 2.19
C ALA A 47 -5.52 -3.89 3.08
N GLU A 48 -4.95 -5.00 2.66
CA GLU A 48 -5.00 -6.28 3.34
C GLU A 48 -3.63 -6.96 3.33
N SER A 49 -3.45 -7.94 4.21
CA SER A 49 -2.26 -8.78 4.24
C SER A 49 -2.63 -10.25 4.29
N ALA A 50 -1.90 -11.08 3.55
CA ALA A 50 -1.98 -12.54 3.65
C ALA A 50 -0.55 -13.08 3.78
N GLY A 51 -0.25 -13.74 4.91
CA GLY A 51 1.11 -14.16 5.24
C GLY A 51 2.13 -13.02 5.16
N LYS A 52 3.03 -13.07 4.18
CA LYS A 52 4.10 -12.07 3.94
C LYS A 52 3.79 -11.09 2.81
N HIS A 53 2.55 -11.12 2.31
CA HIS A 53 2.10 -10.30 1.19
C HIS A 53 1.22 -9.18 1.72
N LEU A 54 1.48 -7.97 1.26
CA LEU A 54 0.62 -6.81 1.45
C LEU A 54 -0.01 -6.45 0.11
N PHE A 55 -1.31 -6.20 0.11
CA PHE A 55 -2.05 -5.76 -1.07
C PHE A 55 -2.75 -4.45 -0.74
N VAL A 56 -2.48 -3.40 -1.52
CA VAL A 56 -3.25 -2.15 -1.47
C VAL A 56 -4.19 -2.15 -2.65
N GLU A 57 -5.48 -2.25 -2.39
CA GLU A 57 -6.53 -2.30 -3.40
C GLU A 57 -6.89 -0.89 -3.87
N LEU A 58 -6.90 -0.73 -5.19
CA LEU A 58 -7.26 0.48 -5.91
C LEU A 58 -8.42 0.13 -6.84
N ALA A 59 -9.33 1.07 -7.07
CA ALA A 59 -10.52 0.85 -7.88
C ALA A 59 -10.20 0.23 -9.24
N GLY A 60 -11.11 -0.63 -9.71
CA GLY A 60 -10.94 -1.36 -10.98
C GLY A 60 -10.13 -2.64 -10.85
N ASP A 61 -10.23 -3.33 -9.71
CA ASP A 61 -9.61 -4.64 -9.46
C ASP A 61 -8.07 -4.62 -9.63
N ARG A 62 -7.44 -3.56 -9.11
CA ARG A 62 -5.99 -3.31 -9.21
C ARG A 62 -5.37 -3.30 -7.84
N PHE A 63 -4.28 -4.04 -7.66
CA PHE A 63 -3.60 -4.18 -6.38
C PHE A 63 -2.13 -3.81 -6.51
N VAL A 64 -1.66 -2.89 -5.67
CA VAL A 64 -0.22 -2.75 -5.42
C VAL A 64 0.16 -3.90 -4.50
N HIS A 65 0.87 -4.89 -5.05
CA HIS A 65 1.36 -6.04 -4.29
C HIS A 65 2.78 -5.77 -3.80
N VAL A 66 2.98 -5.82 -2.49
CA VAL A 66 4.27 -5.56 -1.83
C VAL A 66 4.73 -6.78 -1.05
N HIS A 67 6.01 -7.11 -1.19
CA HIS A 67 6.74 -7.97 -0.28
C HIS A 67 7.91 -7.18 0.32
N LEU A 68 7.88 -6.94 1.63
CA LEU A 68 8.88 -6.08 2.31
C LEU A 68 10.25 -6.74 2.40
N GLY A 69 10.31 -8.06 2.57
CA GLY A 69 11.57 -8.76 2.84
C GLY A 69 12.19 -8.35 4.18
N LEU A 70 13.52 -8.43 4.28
CA LEU A 70 14.21 -8.21 5.56
C LEU A 70 14.29 -6.74 5.96
N ILE A 71 14.52 -5.85 5.00
CA ILE A 71 14.81 -4.42 5.23
C ILE A 71 13.74 -3.47 4.71
N GLY A 72 12.73 -4.00 4.00
CA GLY A 72 11.68 -3.17 3.42
C GLY A 72 10.80 -2.57 4.50
N LYS A 73 10.37 -1.33 4.24
CA LYS A 73 9.49 -0.57 5.13
C LYS A 73 8.51 0.26 4.31
N PHE A 74 7.32 0.45 4.87
CA PHE A 74 6.29 1.30 4.31
C PHE A 74 5.83 2.25 5.41
N ASP A 75 6.41 3.44 5.43
CA ASP A 75 6.19 4.41 6.50
C ASP A 75 4.91 5.20 6.19
N VAL A 76 3.85 5.07 7.02
CA VAL A 76 2.58 5.81 6.89
C VAL A 76 2.56 6.99 7.86
N VAL A 77 2.24 8.18 7.35
CA VAL A 77 2.21 9.42 8.15
C VAL A 77 0.93 10.18 7.85
N VAL A 78 0.19 10.52 8.91
CA VAL A 78 -0.95 11.44 8.86
C VAL A 78 -0.45 12.82 9.30
N LEU A 79 -0.74 13.83 8.49
CA LEU A 79 -0.34 15.21 8.74
C LEU A 79 -1.43 15.97 9.48
N GLU A 80 -1.01 16.93 10.30
CA GLU A 80 -1.93 17.89 10.91
C GLU A 80 -2.61 18.75 9.82
N PRO A 81 -3.85 19.21 10.03
CA PRO A 81 -4.54 20.06 9.08
C PRO A 81 -3.70 21.28 8.65
N GLY A 82 -3.59 21.50 7.34
CA GLY A 82 -2.85 22.62 6.77
C GLY A 82 -1.33 22.41 6.61
N GLN A 83 -0.77 21.31 7.14
CA GLN A 83 0.64 20.98 6.87
C GLN A 83 0.83 20.54 5.40
N PRO A 84 1.85 21.07 4.70
CA PRO A 84 2.17 20.63 3.36
C PRO A 84 2.76 19.22 3.40
N VAL A 85 2.49 18.43 2.36
CA VAL A 85 3.11 17.11 2.19
C VAL A 85 4.61 17.29 1.94
N PRO A 86 5.51 16.73 2.78
CA PRO A 86 6.94 16.88 2.58
C PRO A 86 7.41 16.26 1.27
N VAL A 87 8.48 16.78 0.68
CA VAL A 87 9.11 16.14 -0.48
C VAL A 87 9.63 14.73 -0.10
N PRO A 88 9.61 13.75 -1.02
CA PRO A 88 10.15 12.42 -0.73
C PRO A 88 11.65 12.46 -0.42
N VAL A 89 12.07 11.80 0.66
CA VAL A 89 13.49 11.72 1.07
C VAL A 89 14.00 10.29 0.93
N GLY A 90 15.19 10.15 0.33
CA GLY A 90 15.88 8.87 0.14
C GLY A 90 15.32 8.03 -1.02
N GLN A 91 15.60 6.73 -1.00
CA GLN A 91 15.28 5.79 -2.09
C GLN A 91 13.82 5.30 -2.02
N VAL A 92 12.87 6.21 -2.25
CA VAL A 92 11.42 5.91 -2.23
C VAL A 92 11.01 5.22 -3.52
N ARG A 93 10.64 3.93 -3.43
CA ARG A 93 10.18 3.13 -4.57
C ARG A 93 8.75 3.48 -4.97
N LEU A 94 7.88 3.67 -4.00
CA LEU A 94 6.48 4.06 -4.19
C LEU A 94 6.10 5.07 -3.12
N ARG A 95 5.40 6.13 -3.51
CA ARG A 95 4.77 7.08 -2.61
C ARG A 95 3.29 7.21 -2.92
N MET A 96 2.48 7.09 -1.87
CA MET A 96 1.05 7.41 -1.89
C MET A 96 0.81 8.71 -1.14
N VAL A 97 -0.12 9.53 -1.63
CA VAL A 97 -0.60 10.73 -0.95
C VAL A 97 -2.12 10.76 -1.05
N SER A 98 -2.83 10.84 0.07
CA SER A 98 -4.29 10.97 0.05
C SER A 98 -4.68 12.31 -0.55
N THR A 99 -5.65 12.32 -1.47
CA THR A 99 -6.27 13.53 -1.97
C THR A 99 -7.76 13.52 -1.68
N GLY A 100 -8.29 14.66 -1.27
CA GLY A 100 -9.72 14.81 -0.98
C GLY A 100 -9.98 15.22 0.46
N SER A 101 -11.03 16.02 0.63
CA SER A 101 -11.53 16.48 1.92
C SER A 101 -12.41 15.40 2.54
N THR A 102 -11.84 14.63 3.45
CA THR A 102 -12.63 13.94 4.47
C THR A 102 -12.04 14.32 5.82
N THR A 103 -12.83 14.16 6.87
CA THR A 103 -12.63 14.59 8.26
C THR A 103 -11.32 14.15 8.93
N GLY A 104 -10.44 13.42 8.25
CA GLY A 104 -9.07 13.12 8.68
C GLY A 104 -8.09 13.69 7.68
N GLY A 105 -7.10 14.45 8.17
CA GLY A 105 -6.15 15.24 7.36
C GLY A 105 -5.38 14.48 6.27
N THR A 106 -4.49 15.20 5.59
CA THR A 106 -3.68 14.64 4.51
C THR A 106 -2.72 13.58 5.05
N ALA A 107 -2.69 12.41 4.43
CA ALA A 107 -1.71 11.37 4.73
C ALA A 107 -0.76 11.13 3.55
N TYR A 108 0.45 10.67 3.84
CA TYR A 108 1.36 10.11 2.84
C TYR A 108 1.98 8.82 3.34
N ALA A 109 2.37 7.95 2.41
CA ALA A 109 3.10 6.74 2.72
C ALA A 109 4.25 6.52 1.75
N ASP A 110 5.43 6.19 2.27
CA ASP A 110 6.64 5.96 1.47
C ASP A 110 7.13 4.52 1.64
N LEU A 111 7.16 3.77 0.53
CA LEU A 111 7.73 2.43 0.45
C LEU A 111 9.22 2.49 0.07
N ARG A 112 10.06 1.81 0.86
CA ARG A 112 11.52 1.69 0.62
C ARG A 112 11.98 0.26 0.84
N GLY A 113 13.01 -0.16 0.11
CA GLY A 113 13.72 -1.42 0.37
C GLY A 113 12.91 -2.72 0.17
N ALA A 114 11.67 -2.63 -0.33
CA ALA A 114 10.84 -3.80 -0.61
C ALA A 114 11.47 -4.68 -1.70
N THR A 115 11.50 -5.98 -1.46
CA THR A 115 11.99 -6.98 -2.42
C THR A 115 11.07 -7.03 -3.64
N GLN A 116 9.78 -6.77 -3.45
CA GLN A 116 8.78 -6.74 -4.53
C GLN A 116 7.79 -5.59 -4.33
N CYS A 117 7.39 -4.96 -5.43
CA CYS A 117 6.35 -3.92 -5.50
C CYS A 117 5.95 -3.76 -6.96
N ASP A 118 4.83 -4.38 -7.32
CA ASP A 118 4.32 -4.49 -8.68
C ASP A 118 2.81 -4.29 -8.67
N LEU A 119 2.24 -3.83 -9.78
CA LEU A 119 0.79 -3.71 -9.95
C LEU A 119 0.22 -5.00 -10.54
N ILE A 120 -0.76 -5.59 -9.85
CA ILE A 120 -1.39 -6.85 -10.27
C ILE A 120 -2.93 -6.72 -10.31
N GLY A 121 -3.59 -7.61 -11.04
CA GLY A 121 -5.05 -7.73 -11.04
C GLY A 121 -5.57 -8.73 -9.98
N GLY A 122 -6.89 -8.76 -9.78
CA GLY A 122 -7.55 -9.62 -8.79
C GLY A 122 -7.27 -11.12 -8.97
N GLU A 123 -7.22 -11.60 -10.22
CA GLU A 123 -6.88 -13.01 -10.50
C GLU A 123 -5.50 -13.38 -9.95
N ARG A 124 -4.49 -12.52 -10.18
CA ARG A 124 -3.13 -12.76 -9.69
C ARG A 124 -3.05 -12.66 -8.17
N ARG A 125 -3.81 -11.74 -7.55
CA ARG A 125 -3.93 -11.66 -6.08
C ARG A 125 -4.53 -12.95 -5.52
N ALA A 126 -5.60 -13.47 -6.13
CA ALA A 126 -6.23 -14.72 -5.71
C ALA A 126 -5.27 -15.92 -5.82
N GLN A 127 -4.51 -16.02 -6.93
CA GLN A 127 -3.49 -17.06 -7.11
C GLN A 127 -2.42 -17.02 -6.00
N ILE A 128 -1.93 -15.83 -5.66
CA ILE A 128 -0.92 -15.66 -4.60
C ILE A 128 -1.49 -16.11 -3.25
N VAL A 129 -2.71 -15.68 -2.92
CA VAL A 129 -3.37 -16.05 -1.65
C VAL A 129 -3.59 -17.55 -1.57
N ALA A 130 -4.05 -18.20 -2.65
CA ALA A 130 -4.28 -19.64 -2.69
C ALA A 130 -2.98 -20.46 -2.48
N GLN A 131 -1.82 -19.94 -2.87
CA GLN A 131 -0.53 -20.60 -2.69
C GLN A 131 -0.01 -20.59 -1.24
N LEU A 132 -0.58 -19.76 -0.35
CA LEU A 132 -0.15 -19.65 1.04
C LEU A 132 -0.68 -20.79 1.94
N GLY A 133 -1.66 -21.57 1.47
CA GLY A 133 -2.42 -22.52 2.28
C GLY A 133 -3.55 -21.85 3.08
N GLU A 134 -4.34 -22.63 3.82
CA GLU A 134 -5.39 -22.10 4.71
C GLU A 134 -4.75 -21.28 5.85
N ASP A 135 -5.18 -20.02 6.00
CA ASP A 135 -4.70 -19.13 7.05
C ASP A 135 -5.59 -19.31 8.30
N PRO A 136 -5.05 -19.85 9.42
CA PRO A 136 -5.84 -20.15 10.62
C PRO A 136 -6.36 -18.89 11.36
N LEU A 137 -6.01 -17.68 10.90
CA LEU A 137 -6.50 -16.42 11.46
C LEU A 137 -7.63 -15.78 10.63
N ARG A 138 -8.04 -16.40 9.52
CA ARG A 138 -9.16 -15.89 8.73
C ARG A 138 -10.51 -16.41 9.26
N PRO A 139 -11.54 -15.55 9.32
CA PRO A 139 -12.85 -15.92 9.88
C PRO A 139 -13.65 -16.91 9.02
N ASP A 140 -13.16 -17.26 7.82
CA ASP A 140 -13.73 -18.20 6.86
C ASP A 140 -13.00 -19.57 6.81
N ALA A 141 -12.18 -19.89 7.81
CA ALA A 141 -11.63 -21.24 8.01
C ALA A 141 -12.67 -22.21 8.61
#